data_AF-A0A524AIV4-F1
#
_entry.id   AF-A0A524AIV4-F1
#
_cell.length_a   1.000
_cell.length_b   1.000
_cell.length_c   1.000
_cell.angle_alpha   90.00
_cell.angle_beta   90.00
_cell.angle_gamma   90.00
#
_symmetry.space_group_name_H-M   'P 1'
#
loop_
_entity.id
_entity.type
_entity.pdbx_description
1 polymer ?
#
loop_
_entity_poly.entity_id
_entity_poly.type
_entity_poly.pdbx_seq_one_letter_code
_entity_poly.pdbx_strand_id
1 'polypeptide(L)'
;MDVVGLNRRERRVLFGEAKWTREPLTESVLDTLIDRSNRWLGGDTSWDVHYALFGRGFGQACGERSRTVRERAGQEPGVYLFSPADILKT
;
A
#
# COMPACT_ATOMS: atom_id res chain seq x y z
N MET A 1 -4.26 6.41 -6.94
CA MET A 1 -3.81 6.97 -5.65
C MET A 1 -5.05 7.62 -5.13
N ASP A 2 -5.69 6.93 -4.20
CA ASP A 2 -7.08 7.21 -3.85
C ASP A 2 -7.15 7.84 -2.44
N VAL A 3 -6.10 7.63 -1.64
CA VAL A 3 -5.96 8.17 -0.29
C VAL A 3 -4.59 8.84 -0.15
N VAL A 4 -4.58 10.03 0.46
CA VAL A 4 -3.34 10.73 0.85
C VAL A 4 -3.52 11.33 2.24
N GLY A 5 -2.64 10.97 3.18
CA GLY A 5 -2.50 11.63 4.48
C GLY A 5 -1.14 12.31 4.56
N LEU A 6 -1.08 13.56 5.04
CA LEU A 6 0.15 14.35 5.03
C LEU A 6 0.39 15.05 6.36
N ASN A 7 1.56 14.84 6.96
CA ASN A 7 2.09 15.63 8.07
C ASN A 7 3.36 16.34 7.60
N ARG A 8 3.24 17.63 7.25
CA ARG A 8 4.35 18.42 6.72
C ARG A 8 5.44 18.71 7.76
N ARG A 9 5.06 18.85 9.04
CA ARG A 9 6.00 19.18 10.13
C ARG A 9 7.00 18.04 10.33
N GLU A 10 6.49 16.81 10.32
CA GLU A 10 7.30 15.59 10.47
C GLU A 10 7.81 15.03 9.13
N ARG A 11 7.47 15.69 8.01
CA ARG A 11 7.72 15.19 6.65
C ARG A 11 7.26 13.74 6.49
N ARG A 12 6.08 13.41 6.99
CA ARG A 12 5.46 12.09 6.88
C ARG A 12 4.30 12.12 5.90
N VAL A 13 4.19 11.10 5.06
CA VAL A 13 3.09 10.94 4.10
C VAL A 13 2.60 9.50 4.09
N LEU A 14 1.29 9.32 4.01
CA LEU A 14 0.63 8.04 3.79
C LEU A 14 -0.03 8.08 2.42
N PHE A 15 0.34 7.17 1.53
CA PHE A 15 -0.32 6.98 0.25
C PHE A 15 -1.15 5.70 0.27
N GLY A 16 -2.34 5.73 -0.32
CA GLY A 16 -3.18 4.54 -0.35
C GLY A 16 -3.93 4.31 -1.64
N GLU A 17 -4.30 3.04 -1.83
CA GLU A 17 -5.19 2.56 -2.87
C GLU A 17 -6.34 1.80 -2.23
N ALA A 18 -7.55 2.08 -2.71
CA ALA A 18 -8.76 1.40 -2.29
C ALA A 18 -9.34 0.63 -3.47
N LYS A 19 -9.22 -0.70 -3.43
CA LYS A 19 -9.69 -1.59 -4.49
C LYS A 19 -10.61 -2.67 -3.92
N TRP A 20 -11.89 -2.55 -4.23
CA TRP A 20 -12.94 -3.44 -3.73
C TRP A 20 -13.37 -4.48 -4.77
N THR A 21 -12.41 -5.24 -5.27
CA THR A 21 -12.59 -6.27 -6.31
C THR A 21 -12.90 -7.64 -5.71
N ARG A 22 -13.30 -8.61 -6.55
CA ARG A 22 -13.46 -10.02 -6.14
C ARG A 22 -12.11 -10.71 -6.04
N GLU A 23 -11.21 -10.35 -6.93
CA GLU A 23 -9.84 -10.85 -6.98
C GLU A 23 -9.03 -10.23 -5.82
N PRO A 24 -8.23 -11.04 -5.10
CA PRO A 24 -7.33 -10.54 -4.07
C PRO A 24 -6.32 -9.54 -4.64
N LEU A 25 -5.99 -8.50 -3.86
CA LEU A 25 -4.92 -7.58 -4.21
C LEU A 25 -3.57 -8.28 -4.09
N THR A 26 -2.69 -8.01 -5.04
CA THR A 26 -1.35 -8.60 -5.11
C THR A 26 -0.28 -7.52 -4.96
N GLU A 27 0.99 -7.93 -4.93
CA GLU A 27 2.14 -7.02 -4.83
C GLU A 27 2.18 -5.97 -5.96
N SER A 28 1.61 -6.26 -7.13
CA SER A 28 1.61 -5.32 -8.27
C SER A 28 0.84 -4.03 -7.99
N VAL A 29 -0.17 -4.09 -7.10
CA VAL A 29 -0.91 -2.90 -6.67
C VAL A 29 -0.02 -2.02 -5.81
N LEU A 30 0.79 -2.62 -4.94
CA LEU A 30 1.76 -1.90 -4.12
C LEU A 30 2.87 -1.28 -4.98
N ASP A 31 3.41 -2.03 -5.95
CA ASP A 31 4.42 -1.51 -6.89
C ASP A 31 3.91 -0.31 -7.67
N THR A 32 2.68 -0.43 -8.21
CA THR A 32 2.03 0.68 -8.92
C THR A 32 1.84 1.89 -8.01
N LEU A 33 1.53 1.69 -6.73
CA LEU A 33 1.37 2.76 -5.76
C LEU A 33 2.71 3.44 -5.44
N ILE A 34 3.78 2.66 -5.25
CA ILE A 34 5.15 3.15 -5.03
C ILE A 34 5.64 3.97 -6.23
N ASP A 35 5.40 3.50 -7.46
CA ASP A 35 5.80 4.22 -8.67
C ASP A 35 5.05 5.55 -8.83
N ARG A 36 3.80 5.61 -8.37
CA ARG A 36 3.00 6.84 -8.38
C ARG A 36 3.43 7.80 -7.27
N SER A 37 3.71 7.30 -6.06
CA SER A 37 4.17 8.12 -4.94
C SER A 37 5.54 8.75 -5.22
N ASN A 38 6.48 7.98 -5.77
CA ASN A 38 7.81 8.48 -6.13
C ASN A 38 7.74 9.63 -7.15
N ARG A 39 6.84 9.52 -8.13
CA ARG A 39 6.57 10.59 -9.10
C ARG A 39 5.92 11.81 -8.44
N TRP A 40 4.98 11.60 -7.52
CA TRP A 40 4.32 12.68 -6.80
C TRP A 40 5.29 13.46 -5.90
N LEU A 41 6.21 12.76 -5.24
CA LEU A 41 7.27 13.36 -4.41
C LEU A 41 8.36 14.06 -5.25
N GLY A 42 8.34 13.93 -6.58
CA GLY A 42 9.37 14.47 -7.45
C GLY A 42 10.77 13.89 -7.17
N GLY A 43 10.83 12.66 -6.64
CA GLY A 43 12.08 12.02 -6.22
C GLY A 43 12.63 12.49 -4.86
N ASP A 44 11.89 13.29 -4.09
CA ASP A 44 12.30 13.68 -2.73
C ASP A 44 12.20 12.47 -1.77
N THR A 45 13.36 11.90 -1.42
CA THR A 45 13.49 10.73 -0.55
C THR A 45 13.53 11.07 0.94
N SER A 46 13.46 12.36 1.31
CA SER A 46 13.53 12.77 2.72
C SER A 46 12.16 12.76 3.43
N TRP A 47 11.13 12.23 2.78
CA TRP A 47 9.83 11.96 3.39
C TRP A 47 9.83 10.58 4.06
N ASP A 48 9.22 10.51 5.24
CA ASP A 48 8.83 9.24 5.89
C ASP A 48 7.55 8.74 5.21
N VAL A 49 7.70 7.82 4.26
CA VAL A 49 6.62 7.36 3.37
C VAL A 49 5.99 6.07 3.89
N HIS A 50 4.68 6.10 4.01
CA HIS A 50 3.84 4.97 4.41
C HIS A 50 2.86 4.63 3.28
N TYR A 51 2.42 3.38 3.24
CA TYR A 51 1.50 2.84 2.24
C TYR A 51 0.31 2.14 2.91
N ALA A 52 -0.90 2.36 2.40
CA ALA A 52 -2.10 1.66 2.86
C ALA A 52 -2.86 1.03 1.69
N LEU A 53 -3.14 -0.27 1.76
CA LEU A 53 -3.98 -0.97 0.80
C LEU A 53 -5.29 -1.41 1.46
N PHE A 54 -6.40 -0.98 0.87
CA PHE A 54 -7.74 -1.36 1.30
C PHE A 54 -8.35 -2.32 0.28
N GLY A 55 -8.69 -3.54 0.70
CA GLY A 55 -9.25 -4.54 -0.21
C GLY A 55 -9.94 -5.70 0.50
N ARG A 56 -10.71 -6.49 -0.25
CA ARG A 56 -11.43 -7.64 0.30
C ARG A 56 -10.53 -8.82 0.65
N GLY A 57 -9.37 -8.90 0.02
CA GLY A 57 -8.42 -9.99 0.20
C GLY A 57 -7.05 -9.60 -0.35
N PHE A 58 -6.04 -10.34 0.09
CA PHE A 58 -4.63 -10.10 -0.23
C PHE A 58 -4.02 -11.44 -0.63
N GLY A 59 -3.47 -11.51 -1.84
CA GLY A 59 -2.99 -12.75 -2.46
C GLY A 59 -1.60 -12.61 -3.06
N GLN A 60 -1.20 -13.66 -3.77
CA GLN A 60 0.05 -13.74 -4.50
C GLN A 60 -0.16 -13.32 -5.95
N ALA A 61 0.83 -12.64 -6.55
CA ALA A 61 0.87 -12.49 -8.00
C ALA A 61 1.21 -13.82 -8.70
N CYS A 62 0.98 -13.91 -10.01
CA CYS A 62 1.41 -15.06 -10.80
C CYS A 62 2.89 -14.90 -11.23
N GLY A 63 3.74 -15.89 -10.92
CA GLY A 63 5.13 -15.95 -11.34
C GLY A 63 6.04 -16.69 -10.36
N GLU A 64 7.20 -17.16 -10.83
CA GLU A 64 8.15 -17.98 -10.05
C GLU A 64 8.78 -17.23 -8.85
N ARG A 65 8.75 -15.90 -8.86
CA ARG A 65 9.26 -15.03 -7.78
C ARG A 65 8.17 -14.25 -7.06
N SER A 66 6.90 -14.55 -7.32
CA SER A 66 5.80 -13.78 -6.74
C SER A 66 5.67 -14.05 -5.25
N ARG A 67 5.67 -12.97 -4.48
CA ARG A 67 5.35 -12.99 -3.06
C ARG A 67 3.92 -12.55 -2.84
N THR A 68 3.37 -12.91 -1.69
CA THR A 68 2.12 -12.30 -1.25
C THR A 68 2.40 -10.87 -0.81
N VAL A 69 1.43 -9.99 -1.05
CA VAL A 69 1.51 -8.61 -0.53
C VAL A 69 1.59 -8.58 1.00
N ARG A 70 1.13 -9.63 1.69
CA ARG A 70 1.26 -9.80 3.14
C ARG A 70 2.70 -10.05 3.57
N GLU A 71 3.42 -10.95 2.90
CA GLU A 71 4.83 -11.21 3.19
C GLU A 71 5.67 -9.95 3.01
N ARG A 72 5.41 -9.21 1.93
CA ARG A 72 6.09 -7.93 1.69
C ARG A 72 5.78 -6.90 2.77
N ALA A 73 4.52 -6.75 3.15
CA ALA A 73 4.12 -5.85 4.22
C ALA A 73 4.75 -6.22 5.59
N GLY A 74 5.05 -7.50 5.82
CA GLY A 74 5.76 -7.94 7.02
C GLY A 74 7.27 -7.64 7.00
N GLN A 75 7.86 -7.41 5.82
CA GLN A 75 9.30 -7.11 5.66
C GLN A 75 9.59 -5.61 5.55
N GLU A 76 8.66 -4.85 4.98
CA GLU A 76 8.81 -3.40 4.77
C GLU A 76 8.01 -2.63 5.83
N PRO A 77 8.66 -1.91 6.76
CA PRO A 77 7.95 -1.06 7.70
C PRO A 77 7.17 0.03 6.93
N GLY A 78 5.97 0.36 7.43
CA GLY A 78 5.13 1.39 6.84
C GLY A 78 4.18 0.91 5.75
N VAL A 79 4.03 -0.40 5.52
CA VAL A 79 2.97 -0.95 4.65
C VAL A 79 1.83 -1.52 5.49
N TYR A 80 0.63 -0.97 5.32
CA TYR A 80 -0.57 -1.33 6.06
C TYR A 80 -1.60 -1.97 5.13
N LEU A 81 -2.17 -3.10 5.57
CA LEU A 81 -3.19 -3.83 4.82
C LEU A 81 -4.49 -3.81 5.61
N PHE A 82 -5.55 -3.30 5.00
CA PHE A 82 -6.88 -3.19 5.61
C PHE A 82 -7.88 -4.05 4.86
N SER A 83 -8.34 -5.10 5.53
CA SER A 83 -9.41 -5.99 5.11
C SER A 83 -10.77 -5.53 5.68
N PRO A 84 -11.89 -6.13 5.26
CA PRO A 84 -13.18 -5.84 5.88
C PRO A 84 -13.18 -6.01 7.41
N ALA A 85 -12.45 -7.01 7.92
CA ALA A 85 -12.36 -7.28 9.36
C ALA A 85 -11.63 -6.16 10.14
N ASP A 86 -10.73 -5.42 9.48
CA ASP A 86 -9.99 -4.32 10.11
C ASP A 86 -10.80 -3.02 10.15
N ILE A 87 -11.74 -2.87 9.22
CA ILE A 87 -12.53 -1.65 9.02
C ILE A 87 -13.87 -1.73 9.75
N LEU A 88 -14.51 -2.90 9.71
CA LEU A 88 -15.79 -3.15 10.35
C LEU A 88 -15.54 -3.60 11.79
N LYS A 89 -15.68 -2.66 12.73
CA LYS A 89 -15.78 -3.00 14.16
C LYS A 89 -17.07 -3.78 14.35
N THR A 90 -16.95 -5.09 14.55
CA THR A 90 -18.09 -5.95 14.90
C THR A 90 -18.18 -6.06 16.41
#